data_AF-A0A183JX21-F1
#
_entry.id   AF-A0A183JX21-F1
#
_cell.length_a   1.000
_cell.length_b   1.000
_cell.length_c   1.000
_cell.angle_alpha   90.00
_cell.angle_beta   90.00
_cell.angle_gamma   90.00
#
_symmetry.space_group_name_H-M   'P 1'
#
loop_
_entity.id
_entity.type
_entity.pdbx_description
1 polymer ?
#
loop_
_entity_poly.entity_id
_entity_poly.type
_entity_poly.pdbx_seq_one_letter_code
_entity_poly.pdbx_strand_id
1 'polypeptide(L)'
;MSSPERNELINPILDKAIYVEPYGLLIVGNFMLAFLNLSRNSIGINGLKALLEAITYQVNLLNVENATTNLGTGILTLLFDNNTFNQDCEIITSINELLASRDPTTRNINNDKNLDSELSNSNVKL
;
A
#
# COMPACT_ATOMS: atom_id res chain seq x y z
N MET A 1 -8.19 -40.15 1.09
CA MET A 1 -7.94 -39.16 0.03
C MET A 1 -8.59 -37.86 0.46
N SER A 2 -7.82 -36.93 1.04
CA SER A 2 -8.29 -35.58 1.35
C SER A 2 -8.29 -34.75 0.06
N SER A 3 -9.42 -34.12 -0.25
CA SER A 3 -9.52 -33.12 -1.31
C SER A 3 -8.52 -32.00 -1.02
N PRO A 4 -7.85 -31.40 -2.04
CA PRO A 4 -7.13 -30.16 -1.80
C PRO A 4 -8.17 -29.15 -1.30
N GLU A 5 -7.98 -28.67 -0.07
CA GLU A 5 -8.67 -27.48 0.42
C GLU A 5 -8.39 -26.39 -0.60
N ARG A 6 -9.41 -26.02 -1.38
CA ARG A 6 -9.34 -24.81 -2.19
C ARG A 6 -9.03 -23.70 -1.19
N ASN A 7 -7.85 -23.10 -1.30
CA ASN A 7 -7.60 -21.77 -0.78
C ASN A 7 -8.66 -20.86 -1.43
N GLU A 8 -9.84 -20.81 -0.83
CA GLU A 8 -10.82 -19.77 -1.13
C GLU A 8 -10.11 -18.48 -0.81
N LEU A 9 -9.69 -17.79 -1.87
CA LEU A 9 -9.25 -16.40 -1.81
C LEU A 9 -10.34 -15.64 -1.07
N ILE A 10 -10.14 -15.42 0.23
CA ILE A 10 -11.02 -14.59 1.04
C ILE A 10 -11.00 -13.23 0.37
N ASN A 11 -12.12 -12.86 -0.26
CA ASN A 11 -12.23 -11.56 -0.87
C ASN A 11 -12.07 -10.52 0.25
N PRO A 12 -11.08 -9.62 0.20
CA PRO A 12 -10.83 -8.65 1.27
C PRO A 12 -12.00 -7.69 1.49
N ILE A 13 -12.88 -7.53 0.49
CA ILE A 13 -14.12 -6.76 0.59
C ILE A 13 -15.21 -7.52 1.36
N LEU A 14 -14.98 -8.79 1.70
CA LEU A 14 -15.87 -9.62 2.51
C LEU A 14 -15.32 -9.86 3.93
N ASP A 15 -14.28 -9.13 4.34
CA ASP A 15 -13.76 -9.18 5.71
C ASP A 15 -14.74 -8.50 6.71
N LYS A 16 -14.47 -8.61 8.01
CA LYS A 16 -15.33 -8.09 9.08
C LYS A 16 -15.60 -6.59 8.88
N ALA A 17 -16.86 -6.29 8.59
CA ALA A 17 -17.36 -4.93 8.50
C ALA A 17 -17.80 -4.41 9.88
N ILE A 18 -17.50 -3.15 10.15
CA ILE A 18 -17.95 -2.38 11.31
C ILE A 18 -18.97 -1.37 10.81
N TYR A 19 -20.16 -1.30 11.42
CA TYR A 19 -21.12 -0.24 11.11
C TYR A 19 -20.70 1.07 11.80
N VAL A 20 -20.53 2.13 11.00
CA VAL A 20 -20.11 3.46 11.43
C VAL A 20 -21.09 4.48 10.87
N GLU A 21 -21.95 5.03 11.71
CA GLU A 21 -22.92 6.06 11.33
C GLU A 21 -22.24 7.44 11.20
N PRO A 22 -22.62 8.30 10.23
CA PRO A 22 -23.62 8.14 9.16
C PRO A 22 -23.10 7.45 7.88
N TYR A 23 -21.88 6.91 7.90
CA TYR A 23 -21.13 6.52 6.70
C TYR A 23 -21.39 5.08 6.23
N GLY A 24 -22.06 4.23 7.03
CA GLY A 24 -22.45 2.88 6.66
C GLY A 24 -21.47 1.82 7.16
N LEU A 25 -21.06 0.88 6.30
CA LEU A 25 -20.16 -0.22 6.67
C LEU A 25 -18.70 0.14 6.36
N LEU A 26 -17.83 0.03 7.36
CA LEU A 26 -16.39 0.15 7.26
C LEU A 26 -15.76 -1.25 7.28
N ILE A 27 -15.05 -1.61 6.22
CA ILE A 27 -14.17 -2.78 6.21
C ILE A 27 -12.76 -2.26 6.37
N VAL A 28 -12.07 -2.71 7.42
CA VAL A 28 -10.73 -2.20 7.75
C VAL A 28 -9.73 -2.78 6.76
N GLY A 29 -9.10 -1.87 5.99
CA GLY A 29 -7.94 -2.18 5.15
C GLY A 29 -8.23 -3.09 3.95
N ASN A 30 -8.47 -2.50 2.78
CA ASN A 30 -8.34 -3.25 1.53
C ASN A 30 -6.87 -3.31 1.11
N PHE A 31 -6.19 -4.38 1.50
CA PHE A 31 -4.77 -4.61 1.19
C PHE A 31 -4.53 -5.16 -0.23
N MET A 32 -5.58 -5.45 -1.00
CA MET A 32 -5.44 -5.88 -2.40
C MET A 32 -5.48 -4.72 -3.39
N LEU A 33 -6.03 -3.58 -2.98
CA LEU A 33 -6.13 -2.41 -3.85
C LEU A 33 -4.79 -1.66 -3.89
N ALA A 34 -4.07 -1.77 -5.01
CA ALA A 34 -2.79 -1.08 -5.22
C ALA A 34 -2.94 0.35 -5.77
N PHE A 35 -4.00 0.60 -6.55
CA PHE A 35 -4.22 1.86 -7.23
C PHE A 35 -5.64 2.38 -6.97
N LEU A 36 -5.76 3.65 -6.61
CA LEU A 36 -7.06 4.29 -6.42
C LEU A 36 -7.05 5.70 -7.02
N ASN A 37 -8.10 6.04 -7.77
CA ASN A 37 -8.33 7.37 -8.31
C ASN A 37 -9.55 8.02 -7.65
N LEU A 38 -9.30 9.10 -6.94
CA LEU A 38 -10.26 9.96 -6.24
C LEU A 38 -10.26 11.39 -6.79
N SER A 39 -9.66 11.63 -7.95
CA SER A 39 -9.65 12.97 -8.54
C SER A 39 -11.08 13.47 -8.79
N ARG A 40 -11.33 14.77 -8.57
CA ARG A 40 -12.63 15.43 -8.81
C ARG A 40 -13.81 14.90 -7.97
N ASN A 41 -13.58 14.52 -6.71
CA ASN A 41 -14.63 14.05 -5.80
C ASN A 41 -15.03 15.09 -4.73
N SER A 42 -14.60 16.35 -4.88
CA SER A 42 -14.82 17.43 -3.92
C SER A 42 -14.37 17.09 -2.49
N ILE A 43 -13.32 16.29 -2.35
CA ILE A 43 -12.74 15.92 -1.06
C ILE A 43 -12.15 17.17 -0.40
N GLY A 44 -12.53 17.42 0.84
CA GLY A 44 -12.01 18.51 1.66
C GLY A 44 -10.83 18.08 2.54
N ILE A 45 -10.33 19.01 3.36
CA ILE A 45 -9.19 18.78 4.24
C ILE A 45 -9.40 17.61 5.21
N ASN A 46 -10.64 17.40 5.68
CA ASN A 46 -10.96 16.29 6.59
C ASN A 46 -10.84 14.93 5.89
N GLY A 47 -11.29 14.83 4.63
CA GLY A 47 -11.14 13.61 3.86
C GLY A 47 -9.68 13.31 3.53
N LEU A 48 -8.88 14.36 3.28
CA LEU A 48 -7.44 14.22 3.07
C LEU A 48 -6.72 13.71 4.34
N LYS A 49 -7.10 14.19 5.53
CA LYS A 49 -6.61 13.65 6.81
C LYS A 49 -6.97 12.18 7.00
N ALA A 50 -8.22 11.81 6.70
CA ALA A 50 -8.67 10.41 6.78
C ALA A 50 -7.89 9.51 5.79
N LEU A 51 -7.55 10.01 4.60
CA LEU A 51 -6.71 9.29 3.64
C LEU A 51 -5.29 9.07 4.19
N LEU A 52 -4.67 10.10 4.77
CA LEU A 52 -3.35 9.96 5.40
C LEU A 52 -3.39 8.93 6.54
N GLU A 53 -4.40 8.97 7.40
CA GLU A 53 -4.57 8.01 8.49
C GLU A 53 -4.71 6.57 7.96
N ALA A 54 -5.54 6.36 6.93
CA ALA A 54 -5.73 5.06 6.31
C ALA A 54 -4.44 4.51 5.67
N ILE A 55 -3.67 5.35 4.98
CA ILE A 55 -2.38 4.96 4.37
C ILE A 55 -1.37 4.63 5.47
N THR A 56 -1.26 5.49 6.49
CA THR A 56 -0.36 5.28 7.63
C THR A 56 -0.67 3.97 8.34
N TYR A 57 -1.95 3.66 8.56
CA TYR A 57 -2.37 2.38 9.12
C TYR A 57 -1.90 1.19 8.27
N GLN A 58 -2.11 1.25 6.95
CA GLN A 58 -1.65 0.18 6.05
C GLN A 58 -0.12 0.02 6.07
N VAL A 59 0.64 1.13 6.03
CA VAL A 59 2.11 1.09 6.10
C VAL A 59 2.58 0.46 7.41
N ASN A 60 2.03 0.90 8.54
CA ASN A 60 2.41 0.37 9.85
C ASN A 60 2.10 -1.12 9.98
N LEU A 61 0.91 -1.57 9.54
CA LEU A 61 0.54 -2.98 9.62
C LEU A 61 1.46 -3.85 8.74
N LEU A 62 1.72 -3.42 7.51
CA LEU A 62 2.59 -4.14 6.56
C LEU A 62 4.08 -4.14 6.96
N ASN A 63 4.50 -3.22 7.83
CA ASN A 63 5.87 -3.17 8.38
C ASN A 63 6.04 -3.99 9.67
N VAL A 64 4.99 -4.09 10.49
CA VAL A 64 5.00 -4.84 11.76
C VAL A 64 4.87 -6.33 11.50
N GLU A 65 4.04 -6.70 10.54
CA GLU A 65 3.95 -8.07 10.12
C GLU A 65 5.05 -8.31 9.08
N ASN A 66 5.77 -9.44 9.16
CA ASN A 66 6.23 -10.11 7.94
C ASN A 66 4.97 -10.57 7.20
N ALA A 67 4.18 -9.58 6.75
CA ALA A 67 2.78 -9.69 6.41
C ALA A 67 2.70 -10.85 5.46
N THR A 68 2.04 -11.90 5.96
CA THR A 68 1.90 -13.16 5.24
C THR A 68 1.60 -12.82 3.79
N THR A 69 2.16 -13.58 2.86
CA THR A 69 2.08 -13.43 1.39
C THR A 69 0.67 -13.23 0.82
N ASN A 70 -0.34 -13.21 1.67
CA ASN A 70 -1.77 -13.26 1.40
C ASN A 70 -2.51 -11.94 1.70
N LEU A 71 -1.90 -10.95 2.38
CA LEU A 71 -2.55 -9.64 2.62
C LEU A 71 -2.58 -8.78 1.35
N GLY A 72 -1.53 -8.84 0.53
CA GLY A 72 -1.36 -7.96 -0.63
C GLY A 72 -0.48 -6.75 -0.31
N THR A 73 -0.47 -5.75 -1.20
CA THR A 73 0.44 -4.60 -1.11
C THR A 73 -0.18 -3.37 -0.45
N GLY A 74 -1.49 -3.34 -0.23
CA GLY A 74 -2.22 -2.10 0.04
C GLY A 74 -2.01 -1.04 -1.05
N ILE A 75 -2.40 0.19 -0.74
CA ILE A 75 -2.31 1.32 -1.67
C ILE A 75 -0.84 1.67 -1.94
N LEU A 76 -0.48 1.71 -3.21
CA LEU A 76 0.82 2.15 -3.72
C LEU A 76 0.70 3.45 -4.51
N THR A 77 -0.46 3.69 -5.14
CA THR A 77 -0.71 4.89 -5.93
C THR A 77 -2.09 5.43 -5.65
N LEU A 78 -2.15 6.73 -5.37
CA LEU A 78 -3.39 7.45 -5.13
C LEU A 78 -3.40 8.70 -6.00
N LEU A 79 -4.42 8.84 -6.84
CA LEU A 79 -4.69 10.09 -7.57
C LEU A 79 -5.81 10.82 -6.84
N PHE A 80 -5.61 12.09 -6.51
CA PHE A 80 -6.61 12.90 -5.81
C PHE A 80 -6.64 14.35 -6.30
N ASP A 81 -6.22 14.57 -7.54
CA ASP A 81 -6.18 15.91 -8.15
C ASP A 81 -7.58 16.54 -8.26
N ASN A 82 -7.63 17.86 -8.35
CA ASN A 82 -8.87 18.62 -8.57
C ASN A 82 -9.95 18.34 -7.50
N ASN A 83 -9.55 18.12 -6.26
CA ASN A 83 -10.43 18.14 -5.09
C ASN A 83 -10.47 19.53 -4.44
N THR A 84 -11.24 19.71 -3.36
CA THR A 84 -11.45 21.03 -2.74
C THR A 84 -10.36 21.45 -1.75
N PHE A 85 -9.45 20.54 -1.38
CA PHE A 85 -8.31 20.87 -0.52
C PHE A 85 -7.21 21.63 -1.29
N ASN A 86 -6.40 22.38 -0.54
CA ASN A 86 -5.19 23.01 -1.08
C ASN A 86 -4.18 21.93 -1.52
N GLN A 87 -3.71 22.02 -2.76
CA GLN A 87 -2.73 21.08 -3.33
C GLN A 87 -1.34 21.25 -2.72
N ASP A 88 -1.04 22.43 -2.17
CA ASP A 88 0.23 22.72 -1.50
C ASP A 88 0.05 22.62 0.02
N CYS A 89 -0.22 21.42 0.52
CA CYS A 89 -0.32 21.17 1.96
C CYS A 89 0.54 19.99 2.42
N GLU A 90 1.03 20.08 3.65
CA GLU A 90 1.93 19.09 4.26
C GLU A 90 1.36 17.67 4.25
N ILE A 91 0.02 17.53 4.36
CA ILE A 91 -0.65 16.23 4.34
C ILE A 91 -0.44 15.52 3.00
N ILE A 92 -0.45 16.25 1.87
CA ILE A 92 -0.18 15.68 0.53
C ILE A 92 1.28 15.23 0.46
N THR A 93 2.21 16.04 0.97
CA THR A 93 3.62 15.68 1.05
C THR A 93 3.81 14.38 1.84
N SER A 94 3.21 14.26 3.02
CA SER A 94 3.30 13.04 3.84
C SER A 94 2.69 11.81 3.15
N ILE A 95 1.54 11.97 2.47
CA ILE A 95 0.95 10.87 1.68
C ILE A 95 1.92 10.42 0.59
N ASN A 96 2.49 11.37 -0.17
CA ASN A 96 3.40 11.07 -1.27
C ASN A 96 4.69 10.40 -0.77
N GLU A 97 5.25 10.86 0.35
CA GLU A 97 6.44 10.26 0.96
C GLU A 97 6.17 8.81 1.43
N LEU A 98 5.04 8.57 2.09
CA LEU A 98 4.64 7.23 2.52
C LEU A 98 4.47 6.27 1.33
N LEU A 99 3.84 6.71 0.25
CA LEU A 99 3.65 5.90 -0.95
C LEU A 99 4.97 5.68 -1.71
N ALA A 100 5.80 6.71 -1.85
CA ALA A 100 7.10 6.62 -2.53
C ALA A 100 8.05 5.64 -1.83
N SER A 101 8.06 5.59 -0.50
CA SER A 101 8.86 4.63 0.27
C SER A 101 8.50 3.16 -0.01
N ARG A 102 7.34 2.93 -0.63
CA ARG A 102 6.78 1.61 -0.91
C ARG A 102 6.73 1.29 -2.41
N ASP A 103 7.24 2.18 -3.25
CA ASP A 103 7.27 2.00 -4.70
C ASP A 103 8.13 0.77 -5.05
N PRO A 104 7.57 -0.28 -5.69
CA PRO A 104 8.30 -1.48 -6.05
C PRO A 104 9.51 -1.22 -6.97
N THR A 105 9.47 -0.15 -7.77
CA THR A 105 10.52 0.21 -8.72
C THR A 105 11.74 0.85 -8.05
N THR A 106 11.58 1.41 -6.85
CA THR A 106 12.68 2.04 -6.11
C THR A 106 13.56 1.03 -5.37
N ARG A 107 13.09 -0.20 -5.20
CA ARG A 107 13.72 -1.22 -4.37
C ARG A 107 14.96 -1.89 -5.02
N ASN A 108 15.28 -1.58 -6.28
CA ASN A 108 16.27 -2.33 -7.07
C ASN A 108 17.52 -1.55 -7.52
N ILE A 109 18.02 -0.59 -6.74
CA ILE A 109 19.29 0.10 -7.06
C ILE A 109 20.46 -0.34 -6.16
N ASN A 110 20.16 -0.90 -4.98
CA ASN A 110 21.18 -1.25 -3.99
C ASN A 110 21.55 -2.74 -3.95
N ASN A 111 20.68 -3.63 -4.45
CA ASN A 111 20.94 -5.06 -4.48
C ASN A 111 21.67 -5.50 -5.76
N ASP A 112 21.42 -4.85 -6.89
CA ASP A 112 22.10 -5.16 -8.16
C ASP A 112 23.59 -4.76 -8.14
N LYS A 113 23.97 -3.75 -7.34
CA LYS A 113 25.39 -3.41 -7.12
C LYS A 113 26.16 -4.46 -6.30
N ASN A 114 25.45 -5.34 -5.59
CA ASN A 114 26.08 -6.40 -4.81
C ASN A 114 26.40 -7.62 -5.69
N LEU A 115 25.53 -7.93 -6.66
CA LEU A 115 25.75 -9.02 -7.62
C LEU A 115 26.99 -8.80 -8.51
N ASP A 116 27.19 -7.56 -8.98
CA ASP A 116 28.38 -7.20 -9.77
C ASP A 116 29.68 -7.31 -8.95
N SER A 117 29.61 -7.08 -7.63
CA SER A 117 30.75 -7.19 -6.72
C SER A 117 31.11 -8.63 -6.36
N GLU A 118 30.13 -9.55 -6.31
CA GLU A 118 30.37 -10.98 -6.06
C GLU A 118 30.92 -11.71 -7.30
N LEU A 119 30.47 -11.33 -8.50
CA LEU A 119 31.00 -11.85 -9.77
C LEU A 119 32.43 -11.37 -10.04
N SER A 120 32.79 -10.14 -9.64
CA SER A 120 34.16 -9.63 -9.74
C SER A 120 35.14 -10.29 -8.76
N ASN A 121 34.65 -10.87 -7.67
CA ASN A 121 35.47 -11.54 -6.65
C ASN A 121 35.63 -13.05 -6.87
N SER A 122 34.82 -13.64 -7.76
CA SER A 122 34.95 -15.05 -8.15
C SER A 122 36.00 -15.21 -9.24
N ASN A 123 37.26 -14.90 -8.93
CA ASN A 123 38.39 -15.38 -9.71
C ASN A 123 38.49 -16.91 -9.54
N VAL A 124 37.82 -17.63 -10.45
CA VAL A 124 38.04 -19.06 -10.69
C VAL A 124 39.51 -19.25 -11.07
N LYS A 125 40.33 -19.66 -10.09
CA LYS A 125 41.68 -20.16 -10.35
C LYS A 125 41.53 -21.51 -11.09
N LEU A 126 41.86 -21.50 -12.38
CA LEU A 126 42.33 -22.70 -13.09
C LEU A 126 43.74 -23.07 -12.60
#